data_AF-A0A918CCY7-F1
#
_entry.id   AF-A0A918CCY7-F1
#
_cell.length_a   1.000
_cell.length_b   1.000
_cell.length_c   1.000
_cell.angle_alpha   90.00
_cell.angle_beta   90.00
_cell.angle_gamma   90.00
#
_symmetry.space_group_name_H-M   'P 1'
#
loop_
_entity.id
_entity.type
_entity.pdbx_description
1 polymer ?
#
loop_
_entity_poly.entity_id
_entity_poly.type
_entity_poly.pdbx_seq_one_letter_code
_entity_poly.pdbx_strand_id
1 'polypeptide(L)'
;MTLDQWLQQTLQVFPENVQQHLRQEYTAHYQDHLDAGGQPDALALFGPPAESQKRLKKTYLTQAMLDQPQRLTLFLAGLVIFFSLSWLKNALDDVERTYLLMKIALPVVSLLIFAGLWVMTRRMVAVRRSSIRNLSAMFLNYVMMLPFVFLSPSTNTMLLWSTLITMLCLLYQAFDTDRRIRRTLRPGSAERP
;
A
#
# COMPACT_ATOMS: atom_id res chain seq x y z
N MET A 1 25.12 -17.01 -20.10
CA MET A 1 23.65 -17.27 -20.13
C MET A 1 23.03 -16.36 -21.18
N THR A 2 22.07 -16.80 -22.00
CA THR A 2 21.51 -15.89 -23.04
C THR A 2 20.62 -14.82 -22.43
N LEU A 3 20.48 -13.69 -23.12
CA LEU A 3 19.60 -12.59 -22.69
C LEU A 3 18.16 -13.07 -22.51
N ASP A 4 17.62 -13.83 -23.45
CA ASP A 4 16.23 -14.31 -23.38
C ASP A 4 15.97 -15.21 -22.17
N GLN A 5 16.89 -16.13 -21.88
CA GLN A 5 16.81 -16.99 -20.70
C GLN A 5 16.83 -16.13 -19.42
N TRP A 6 17.70 -15.12 -19.39
CA TRP A 6 17.82 -14.21 -18.25
C TRP A 6 16.55 -13.39 -18.05
N LEU A 7 15.98 -12.84 -19.13
CA LEU A 7 14.75 -12.06 -19.10
C LEU A 7 13.56 -12.92 -18.69
N GLN A 8 13.43 -14.12 -19.23
CA GLN A 8 12.34 -15.04 -18.87
C GLN A 8 12.36 -15.38 -17.38
N GLN A 9 13.53 -15.74 -16.83
CA GLN A 9 13.66 -16.07 -15.41
C GLN A 9 13.42 -14.86 -14.50
N THR A 10 13.95 -13.70 -14.87
CA THR A 10 13.87 -12.48 -14.06
C THR A 10 12.43 -11.93 -14.05
N LEU A 11 11.77 -11.92 -15.22
CA LEU A 11 10.55 -11.14 -15.43
C LEU A 11 9.23 -11.90 -15.24
N GLN A 12 9.23 -13.24 -15.17
CA GLN A 12 8.02 -14.07 -15.12
C GLN A 12 7.00 -13.72 -14.02
N VAL A 13 7.43 -13.07 -12.94
CA VAL A 13 6.57 -12.72 -11.78
C VAL A 13 5.82 -11.39 -11.95
N PHE A 14 6.17 -10.61 -12.97
CA PHE A 14 5.58 -9.30 -13.22
C PHE A 14 4.41 -9.40 -14.22
N PRO A 15 3.49 -8.43 -14.22
CA PRO A 15 2.41 -8.36 -15.21
C PRO A 15 2.95 -8.19 -16.63
N GLU A 16 2.22 -8.68 -17.64
CA GLU A 16 2.68 -8.71 -19.04
C GLU A 16 3.13 -7.35 -19.58
N ASN A 17 2.41 -6.28 -19.25
CA ASN A 17 2.77 -4.93 -19.70
C ASN A 17 4.14 -4.47 -19.15
N VAL A 18 4.45 -4.81 -17.89
CA VAL A 18 5.76 -4.56 -17.28
C VAL A 18 6.81 -5.47 -17.90
N GLN A 19 6.49 -6.73 -18.18
CA GLN A 19 7.42 -7.64 -18.85
C GLN A 19 7.81 -7.10 -20.23
N GLN A 20 6.86 -6.63 -21.04
CA GLN A 20 7.13 -6.06 -22.36
C GLN A 20 8.02 -4.83 -22.28
N HIS A 21 7.70 -3.89 -21.38
CA HIS A 21 8.48 -2.68 -21.19
C HIS A 21 9.92 -2.98 -20.74
N LEU A 22 10.07 -3.83 -19.71
CA LEU A 22 11.39 -4.21 -19.21
C LEU A 22 12.19 -4.99 -20.26
N ARG A 23 11.56 -5.88 -21.03
CA ARG A 23 12.24 -6.57 -22.14
C ARG A 23 12.83 -5.56 -23.13
N GLN A 24 12.05 -4.56 -23.55
CA GLN A 24 12.54 -3.52 -24.46
C GLN A 24 13.73 -2.74 -23.86
N GLU A 25 13.62 -2.32 -22.59
CA GLU A 25 14.68 -1.57 -21.90
C GLU A 25 15.96 -2.39 -21.74
N TYR A 26 15.87 -3.63 -21.27
CA TYR A 26 17.04 -4.50 -21.10
C TYR A 26 17.66 -4.94 -22.43
N THR A 27 16.87 -5.16 -23.48
CA THR A 27 17.39 -5.46 -24.82
C THR A 27 18.12 -4.26 -25.41
N ALA A 28 17.61 -3.04 -25.24
CA ALA A 28 18.30 -1.83 -25.67
C ALA A 28 19.66 -1.68 -24.94
N HIS A 29 19.67 -1.81 -23.62
CA HIS A 29 20.91 -1.75 -22.84
C HIS A 29 21.91 -2.87 -23.18
N TYR A 30 21.41 -4.06 -23.52
CA TYR A 30 22.26 -5.15 -23.97
C TYR A 30 22.89 -4.83 -25.33
N GLN A 31 22.11 -4.27 -26.27
CA GLN A 31 22.61 -3.86 -27.58
C GLN A 31 23.66 -2.74 -27.46
N ASP A 32 23.39 -1.72 -26.65
CA ASP A 32 24.34 -0.63 -26.39
C ASP A 32 25.67 -1.16 -25.84
N HIS A 33 25.62 -2.19 -24.99
CA HIS A 33 26.83 -2.84 -24.45
C HIS A 33 27.61 -3.62 -25.52
N LEU A 34 26.91 -4.31 -26.42
CA LEU A 34 27.54 -5.02 -27.54
C LEU A 34 28.19 -4.05 -28.53
N ASP A 35 27.50 -2.96 -28.87
CA ASP A 35 28.00 -1.94 -29.79
C ASP A 35 29.24 -1.23 -29.22
N ALA A 36 29.36 -1.16 -27.89
CA ALA A 36 30.56 -0.68 -27.18
C ALA A 36 31.71 -1.70 -27.11
N GLY A 37 31.59 -2.87 -27.75
CA GLY A 37 32.60 -3.93 -27.74
C GLY A 37 32.59 -4.82 -26.50
N GLY A 38 31.50 -4.82 -25.74
CA GLY A 38 31.30 -5.68 -24.58
C GLY A 38 31.13 -7.16 -24.94
N GLN A 39 31.30 -8.05 -23.96
CA GLN A 39 31.07 -9.47 -24.16
C GLN A 39 29.57 -9.82 -24.10
N PRO A 40 29.07 -10.76 -24.93
CA PRO A 40 27.68 -11.15 -24.95
C PRO A 40 27.31 -12.08 -23.79
N ASP A 41 27.42 -11.61 -22.54
CA ASP A 41 26.96 -12.35 -21.36
C ASP A 41 26.02 -11.51 -20.48
N ALA A 42 24.74 -11.86 -20.49
CA ALA A 42 23.71 -11.19 -19.70
C ALA A 42 23.94 -11.34 -18.19
N LEU A 43 24.58 -12.44 -17.76
CA LEU A 43 24.90 -12.65 -16.34
C LEU A 43 25.98 -11.68 -15.87
N ALA A 44 27.03 -11.47 -16.66
CA ALA A 44 28.08 -10.50 -16.34
C ALA A 44 27.56 -9.06 -16.33
N LEU A 45 26.66 -8.72 -17.28
CA LEU A 45 26.15 -7.35 -17.41
C LEU A 45 25.08 -7.00 -16.36
N PHE A 46 24.13 -7.90 -16.10
CA PHE A 46 22.97 -7.61 -15.25
C PHE A 46 22.97 -8.35 -13.91
N GLY A 47 23.95 -9.22 -13.68
CA GLY A 47 24.07 -10.05 -12.49
C GLY A 47 23.08 -11.23 -12.45
N PRO A 48 23.01 -11.94 -11.31
CA PRO A 48 22.13 -13.10 -11.15
C PRO A 48 20.64 -12.73 -11.26
N PRO A 49 19.82 -13.52 -11.97
CA PRO A 49 18.38 -13.26 -12.15
C PRO A 49 17.62 -13.02 -10.84
N ALA A 50 17.97 -13.76 -9.78
CA ALA A 50 17.33 -13.63 -8.47
C ALA A 50 17.55 -12.26 -7.81
N GLU A 51 18.77 -11.71 -7.95
CA GLU A 51 19.09 -10.39 -7.39
C GLU A 51 18.40 -9.28 -8.18
N SER A 52 18.43 -9.37 -9.50
CA SER A 52 17.77 -8.40 -10.38
C SER A 52 16.26 -8.43 -10.20
N GLN A 53 15.67 -9.62 -10.05
CA GLN A 53 14.27 -9.75 -9.67
C GLN A 53 13.98 -9.11 -8.31
N LYS A 54 14.84 -9.29 -7.30
CA LYS A 54 14.69 -8.65 -5.98
C LYS A 54 14.73 -7.13 -6.07
N ARG A 55 15.62 -6.57 -6.92
CA ARG A 55 15.69 -5.12 -7.18
C ARG A 55 14.43 -4.64 -7.91
N LEU A 56 13.99 -5.33 -8.96
CA LEU A 56 12.78 -4.99 -9.72
C LEU A 56 11.51 -5.09 -8.86
N LYS A 57 11.43 -6.04 -7.93
CA LYS A 57 10.32 -6.15 -6.95
C LYS A 57 10.22 -4.95 -6.02
N LYS A 58 11.29 -4.16 -5.81
CA LYS A 58 11.20 -2.89 -5.06
C LYS A 58 10.57 -1.77 -5.89
N THR A 59 10.68 -1.86 -7.22
CA THR A 59 10.24 -0.80 -8.16
C THR A 59 8.86 -1.07 -8.73
N TYR A 60 8.51 -2.34 -8.97
CA TYR A 60 7.29 -2.78 -9.64
C TYR A 60 6.47 -3.72 -8.75
N LEU A 61 5.15 -3.72 -8.94
CA LEU A 61 4.27 -4.71 -8.31
C LEU A 61 4.28 -6.03 -9.10
N THR A 62 4.22 -7.15 -8.38
CA THR A 62 4.06 -8.47 -9.00
C THR A 62 2.59 -8.77 -9.27
N GLN A 63 2.31 -9.74 -10.15
CA GLN A 63 0.95 -10.16 -10.45
C GLN A 63 0.20 -10.63 -9.19
N ALA A 64 0.85 -11.43 -8.35
CA ALA A 64 0.29 -11.89 -7.08
C ALA A 64 -0.08 -10.74 -6.11
N MET A 65 0.62 -9.60 -6.17
CA MET A 65 0.27 -8.41 -5.38
C MET A 65 -0.93 -7.67 -5.97
N LEU A 66 -1.10 -7.69 -7.29
CA LEU A 66 -2.28 -7.13 -7.95
C LEU A 66 -3.56 -7.91 -7.61
N ASP A 67 -3.42 -9.23 -7.51
CA ASP A 67 -4.53 -10.17 -7.29
C ASP A 67 -4.83 -10.42 -5.80
N GLN A 68 -4.11 -9.74 -4.89
CA GLN A 68 -4.21 -10.02 -3.46
C GLN A 68 -5.64 -9.83 -2.93
N PRO A 69 -6.23 -10.84 -2.26
CA PRO A 69 -7.63 -10.82 -1.88
C PRO A 69 -7.92 -9.81 -0.75
N GLN A 70 -9.02 -9.08 -0.89
CA GLN A 70 -9.44 -8.01 0.05
C GLN A 70 -9.95 -8.52 1.41
N ARG A 71 -9.87 -9.83 1.67
CA ARG A 71 -10.43 -10.48 2.86
C ARG A 71 -9.78 -9.97 4.15
N LEU A 72 -8.46 -9.76 4.14
CA LEU A 72 -7.74 -9.25 5.31
C LEU A 72 -8.17 -7.82 5.67
N THR A 73 -8.34 -6.95 4.66
CA THR A 73 -8.82 -5.58 4.86
C THR A 73 -10.24 -5.53 5.41
N LEU A 74 -11.13 -6.40 4.93
CA LEU A 74 -12.50 -6.52 5.45
C LEU A 74 -12.51 -7.02 6.91
N PHE A 75 -11.67 -8.01 7.23
CA PHE A 75 -11.53 -8.52 8.58
C PHE A 75 -11.02 -7.46 9.55
N LEU A 76 -9.95 -6.73 9.18
CA LEU A 76 -9.40 -5.63 9.97
C LEU A 76 -10.41 -4.49 10.14
N ALA A 77 -11.13 -4.11 9.09
CA ALA A 77 -12.19 -3.12 9.17
C ALA A 77 -13.32 -3.57 10.11
N GLY A 78 -13.70 -4.84 10.06
CA GLY A 78 -14.68 -5.44 10.96
C GLY A 78 -14.25 -5.39 12.42
N LEU A 79 -12.97 -5.70 12.72
CA LEU A 79 -12.42 -5.58 14.06
C LEU A 79 -12.45 -4.13 14.57
N VAL A 80 -12.03 -3.16 13.76
CA VAL A 80 -12.07 -1.74 14.14
C VAL A 80 -13.50 -1.31 14.46
N ILE A 81 -14.47 -1.66 13.61
CA ILE A 81 -15.89 -1.35 13.84
C ILE A 81 -16.40 -2.00 15.12
N PHE A 82 -16.10 -3.29 15.34
CA PHE A 82 -16.53 -4.03 16.52
C PHE A 82 -16.01 -3.42 17.82
N PHE A 83 -14.71 -3.07 17.87
CA PHE A 83 -14.12 -2.41 19.03
C PHE A 83 -14.68 -0.99 19.23
N SER A 84 -14.90 -0.22 18.15
CA SER A 84 -15.52 1.11 18.24
C SER A 84 -16.94 1.07 18.78
N LEU A 85 -17.76 0.09 18.37
CA LEU A 85 -19.13 -0.08 18.86
C LEU A 85 -19.17 -0.55 20.32
N SER A 86 -18.30 -1.50 20.67
CA SER A 86 -18.17 -1.98 22.05
C SER A 86 -17.76 -0.85 22.99
N TRP A 87 -16.89 0.05 22.53
CA TRP A 87 -16.52 1.25 23.28
C TRP A 87 -17.66 2.25 23.40
N LEU A 88 -18.38 2.54 22.30
CA LEU A 88 -19.49 3.49 22.32
C LEU A 88 -20.53 3.09 23.38
N LYS A 89 -20.78 1.79 23.53
CA LYS A 89 -21.61 1.26 24.62
C LYS A 89 -21.08 1.66 26.00
N ASN A 90 -19.82 1.37 26.30
CA ASN A 90 -19.22 1.69 27.61
C ASN A 90 -19.17 3.22 27.87
N ALA A 91 -18.92 4.02 26.84
CA ALA A 91 -18.85 5.47 26.95
C ALA A 91 -20.22 6.12 27.20
N LEU A 92 -21.31 5.47 26.78
CA LEU A 92 -22.69 5.88 27.05
C LEU A 92 -23.14 5.54 28.48
N ASP A 93 -22.51 4.55 29.12
CA ASP A 93 -22.82 4.16 30.50
C ASP A 93 -22.17 5.13 31.52
N ASP A 94 -21.08 5.80 31.15
CA ASP A 94 -20.29 6.70 32.01
C ASP A 94 -20.60 8.18 31.69
N VAL A 95 -21.74 8.66 32.20
CA VAL A 95 -22.38 9.94 31.80
C VAL A 95 -21.99 11.10 32.71
N GLU A 96 -20.87 11.75 32.41
CA GLU A 96 -20.77 13.20 32.62
C GLU A 96 -21.29 13.91 31.35
N ARG A 97 -22.42 14.62 31.48
CA ARG A 97 -23.13 15.27 30.36
C ARG A 97 -22.26 16.24 29.55
N THR A 98 -21.22 16.81 30.16
CA THR A 98 -20.43 17.92 29.63
C THR A 98 -19.66 17.55 28.35
N TYR A 99 -19.37 16.26 28.12
CA TYR A 99 -18.59 15.81 26.95
C TYR A 99 -19.35 14.86 26.02
N LEU A 100 -20.65 14.66 26.25
CA LEU A 100 -21.44 13.65 25.54
C LEU A 100 -21.55 13.93 24.04
N LEU A 101 -21.67 15.20 23.65
CA LEU A 101 -21.65 15.61 22.24
C LEU A 101 -20.33 15.28 21.56
N MET A 102 -19.18 15.53 22.20
CA MET A 102 -17.87 15.18 21.63
C MET A 102 -17.66 13.67 21.55
N LYS A 103 -18.08 12.92 22.59
CA LYS A 103 -18.00 11.45 22.65
C LYS A 103 -18.79 10.78 21.52
N ILE A 104 -19.90 11.36 21.04
CA ILE A 104 -20.74 10.80 19.97
C ILE A 104 -20.39 11.40 18.60
N ALA A 105 -20.15 12.71 18.52
CA ALA A 105 -19.89 13.39 17.25
C ALA A 105 -18.59 12.90 16.60
N LEU A 106 -17.50 12.71 17.36
CA LEU A 106 -16.23 12.24 16.78
C LEU A 106 -16.38 10.86 16.12
N PRO A 107 -16.95 9.84 16.81
CA PRO A 107 -17.17 8.54 16.20
C PRO A 107 -18.05 8.60 14.95
N VAL A 108 -19.16 9.34 15.00
CA VAL A 108 -20.10 9.46 13.88
C VAL A 108 -19.44 10.12 12.67
N VAL A 109 -18.74 11.24 12.86
CA VAL A 109 -18.02 11.93 11.77
C VAL A 109 -16.95 11.01 11.18
N SER A 110 -16.22 10.28 12.01
CA SER A 110 -15.17 9.37 11.54
C SER A 110 -15.74 8.20 10.74
N LEU A 111 -16.88 7.64 11.16
CA LEU A 111 -17.60 6.60 10.43
C LEU A 111 -18.12 7.11 9.08
N LEU A 112 -18.63 8.36 9.03
CA LEU A 112 -19.06 8.98 7.79
C LEU A 112 -17.90 9.20 6.82
N ILE A 113 -16.75 9.68 7.31
CA ILE A 113 -15.51 9.82 6.51
C ILE A 113 -15.06 8.45 6.00
N PHE A 114 -15.04 7.43 6.87
CA PHE A 114 -14.68 6.07 6.50
C PHE A 114 -15.61 5.49 5.43
N ALA A 115 -16.93 5.65 5.59
CA ALA A 115 -17.92 5.23 4.60
C ALA A 115 -17.76 5.97 3.27
N GLY A 116 -17.53 7.28 3.31
CA GLY A 116 -17.27 8.11 2.13
C GLY A 116 -16.03 7.64 1.36
N LEU A 117 -14.91 7.42 2.05
CA LEU A 117 -13.69 6.86 1.46
C LEU A 117 -13.92 5.46 0.89
N TRP A 118 -14.74 4.64 1.56
CA TRP A 118 -15.07 3.30 1.08
C TRP A 118 -15.84 3.33 -0.24
N VAL A 119 -16.77 4.28 -0.40
CA VAL A 119 -17.55 4.53 -1.62
C VAL A 119 -16.67 5.11 -2.73
N MET A 120 -15.87 6.14 -2.44
CA MET A 120 -14.97 6.77 -3.42
C MET A 120 -13.94 5.79 -3.99
N THR A 121 -13.42 4.88 -3.16
CA THR A 121 -12.42 3.89 -3.58
C THR A 121 -13.00 2.70 -4.36
N ARG A 122 -14.33 2.57 -4.51
CA ARG A 122 -14.94 1.42 -5.21
C ARG A 122 -14.47 1.29 -6.65
N ARG A 123 -14.29 2.41 -7.35
CA ARG A 123 -13.87 2.47 -8.76
C ARG A 123 -12.35 2.39 -8.96
N MET A 124 -11.57 2.27 -7.88
CA MET A 124 -10.11 2.18 -7.97
C MET A 124 -9.63 0.73 -8.16
N VAL A 125 -8.45 0.60 -8.76
CA VAL A 125 -7.71 -0.68 -8.89
C VAL A 125 -7.56 -1.34 -7.51
N ALA A 126 -7.69 -2.67 -7.45
CA ALA A 126 -7.79 -3.44 -6.21
C ALA A 126 -6.68 -3.13 -5.19
N VAL A 127 -5.43 -2.99 -5.64
CA VAL A 127 -4.28 -2.66 -4.77
C VAL A 127 -4.41 -1.25 -4.20
N ARG A 128 -4.70 -0.25 -5.05
CA ARG A 128 -4.90 1.14 -4.61
C ARG A 128 -6.06 1.26 -3.63
N ARG A 129 -7.15 0.56 -3.93
CA ARG A 129 -8.34 0.45 -3.08
C ARG A 129 -7.98 -0.15 -1.72
N SER A 130 -7.20 -1.23 -1.68
CA SER A 130 -6.75 -1.88 -0.45
C SER A 130 -5.89 -0.94 0.41
N SER A 131 -4.89 -0.28 -0.18
CA SER A 131 -4.01 0.67 0.53
C SER A 131 -4.79 1.81 1.17
N ILE A 132 -5.70 2.46 0.42
CA ILE A 132 -6.51 3.58 0.95
C ILE A 132 -7.46 3.09 2.05
N ARG A 133 -8.07 1.92 1.87
CA ARG A 133 -8.99 1.36 2.88
C ARG A 133 -8.27 0.99 4.17
N ASN A 134 -7.08 0.39 4.10
CA ASN A 134 -6.26 0.11 5.28
C ASN A 134 -5.88 1.39 6.03
N LEU A 135 -5.46 2.44 5.31
CA LEU A 135 -5.19 3.75 5.89
C LEU A 135 -6.42 4.35 6.57
N SER A 136 -7.59 4.28 5.91
CA SER A 136 -8.83 4.81 6.46
C SER A 136 -9.29 4.10 7.73
N ALA A 137 -9.08 2.77 7.82
CA ALA A 137 -9.41 1.99 9.01
C ALA A 137 -8.50 2.35 10.20
N MET A 138 -7.22 2.62 9.94
CA MET A 138 -6.28 3.05 10.97
C MET A 138 -6.51 4.49 11.41
N PHE A 139 -6.84 5.38 10.48
CA PHE A 139 -7.27 6.74 10.82
C PHE A 139 -8.53 6.72 11.69
N LEU A 140 -9.52 5.89 11.33
CA LEU A 140 -10.71 5.67 12.15
C LEU A 140 -10.33 5.20 13.57
N ASN A 141 -9.42 4.22 13.68
CA ASN A 141 -8.93 3.75 14.97
C ASN A 141 -8.27 4.87 15.79
N TYR A 142 -7.39 5.67 15.17
CA TYR A 142 -6.72 6.80 15.82
C TYR A 142 -7.70 7.84 16.35
N VAL A 143 -8.68 8.26 15.54
CA VAL A 143 -9.69 9.24 15.96
C VAL A 143 -10.53 8.70 17.11
N MET A 144 -10.84 7.40 17.12
CA MET A 144 -11.55 6.76 18.22
C MET A 144 -10.71 6.65 19.50
N MET A 145 -9.38 6.68 19.39
CA MET A 145 -8.46 6.63 20.54
C MET A 145 -8.19 8.02 21.14
N LEU A 146 -8.37 9.11 20.40
CA LEU A 146 -8.12 10.47 20.88
C LEU A 146 -8.78 10.80 22.23
N PRO A 147 -10.06 10.46 22.47
CA PRO A 147 -10.70 10.70 23.77
C PRO A 147 -9.96 10.06 24.96
N PHE A 148 -9.35 8.89 24.79
CA PHE A 148 -8.60 8.20 25.86
C PHE A 148 -7.33 8.96 26.28
N VAL A 149 -6.69 9.61 25.32
CA VAL A 149 -5.46 10.38 25.58
C VAL A 149 -5.80 11.62 26.40
N PHE A 150 -6.90 12.29 26.09
CA PHE A 150 -7.34 13.46 26.85
C PHE A 150 -7.83 13.09 28.26
N LEU A 151 -8.40 11.90 28.45
CA LEU A 151 -8.89 11.43 29.76
C LEU A 151 -7.77 10.93 30.68
N SER A 152 -6.68 10.37 30.15
CA SER A 152 -5.50 10.02 30.95
C SER A 152 -4.19 10.21 30.17
N PRO A 153 -3.66 11.46 30.14
CA PRO A 153 -2.49 11.79 29.33
C PRO A 153 -1.22 11.04 29.77
N SER A 154 -1.04 10.83 31.07
CA SER A 154 0.17 10.19 31.62
C SER A 154 0.24 8.70 31.33
N THR A 155 -0.91 8.01 31.26
CA THR A 155 -0.96 6.55 31.00
C THR A 155 -0.99 6.22 29.50
N ASN A 156 -1.59 7.10 28.68
CA ASN A 156 -1.91 6.79 27.28
C ASN A 156 -0.99 7.47 26.25
N THR A 157 0.04 8.18 26.69
CA THR A 157 1.02 8.83 25.78
C THR A 157 1.78 7.83 24.91
N MET A 158 2.20 6.68 25.46
CA MET A 158 2.85 5.62 24.66
C MET A 158 1.92 5.05 23.58
N LEU A 159 0.62 4.92 23.87
CA LEU A 159 -0.40 4.47 22.92
C LEU A 159 -0.61 5.48 21.78
N LEU A 160 -0.62 6.78 22.11
CA LEU A 160 -0.71 7.84 21.10
C LEU A 160 0.52 7.86 20.18
N TRP A 161 1.73 7.74 20.74
CA TRP A 161 2.95 7.69 19.92
C TRP A 161 3.00 6.44 19.03
N SER A 162 2.63 5.26 19.55
CA SER A 162 2.66 4.02 18.76
C SER A 162 1.64 4.05 17.62
N THR A 163 0.45 4.61 17.85
CA THR A 163 -0.57 4.78 16.79
C THR A 163 -0.13 5.81 15.74
N LEU A 164 0.48 6.93 16.15
CA LEU A 164 1.02 7.93 15.23
C LEU A 164 2.17 7.39 14.38
N ILE A 165 3.12 6.68 14.97
CA ILE A 165 4.21 6.00 14.25
C ILE A 165 3.63 4.98 13.25
N THR A 166 2.65 4.18 13.68
CA THR A 166 1.99 3.21 12.80
C THR A 166 1.31 3.90 11.61
N MET A 167 0.63 5.03 11.85
CA MET A 167 -0.01 5.82 10.80
C MET A 167 1.02 6.35 9.79
N LEU A 168 2.16 6.89 10.26
CA LEU A 168 3.24 7.37 9.40
C LEU A 168 3.85 6.24 8.56
N CYS A 169 4.12 5.08 9.17
CA CYS A 169 4.62 3.90 8.48
C CYS A 169 3.65 3.44 7.37
N LEU A 170 2.35 3.42 7.64
CA LEU A 170 1.33 3.05 6.66
C LEU A 170 1.18 4.09 5.56
N LEU A 171 1.27 5.39 5.88
CA LEU A 171 1.26 6.47 4.89
C LEU A 171 2.45 6.34 3.95
N TYR A 172 3.64 6.07 4.49
CA TYR A 172 4.83 5.79 3.71
C TYR A 172 4.63 4.57 2.80
N GLN A 173 4.12 3.46 3.33
CA GLN A 173 3.83 2.25 2.54
C GLN A 173 2.79 2.51 1.44
N ALA A 174 1.74 3.28 1.72
CA ALA A 174 0.73 3.62 0.74
C ALA A 174 1.27 4.53 -0.36
N PHE A 175 2.15 5.47 -0.01
CA PHE A 175 2.80 6.35 -0.98
C PHE A 175 3.79 5.60 -1.87
N ASP A 176 4.61 4.72 -1.28
CA ASP A 176 5.49 3.82 -2.04
C ASP A 176 4.67 2.90 -2.96
N THR A 177 3.58 2.33 -2.45
CA THR A 177 2.66 1.50 -3.23
C THR A 177 2.03 2.29 -4.37
N ASP A 178 1.55 3.53 -4.15
CA ASP A 178 0.99 4.38 -5.22
C ASP A 178 2.04 4.70 -6.29
N ARG A 179 3.29 4.98 -5.88
CA ARG A 179 4.41 5.17 -6.82
C ARG A 179 4.67 3.92 -7.67
N ARG A 180 4.70 2.74 -7.04
CA ARG A 180 4.88 1.45 -7.74
C ARG A 180 3.71 1.12 -8.66
N ILE A 181 2.46 1.36 -8.22
CA ILE A 181 1.26 1.22 -9.06
C ILE A 181 1.36 2.11 -10.28
N ARG A 182 1.70 3.39 -10.13
CA ARG A 182 1.83 4.30 -11.26
C ARG A 182 2.88 3.85 -12.27
N ARG A 183 4.00 3.30 -11.79
CA ARG A 183 5.05 2.73 -12.66
C ARG A 183 4.59 1.46 -13.36
N THR A 184 3.94 0.55 -12.63
CA THR A 184 3.43 -0.72 -13.16
C THR A 184 2.25 -0.54 -14.13
N LEU A 185 1.38 0.45 -13.90
CA LEU A 185 0.19 0.70 -14.71
C LEU A 185 0.41 1.77 -15.78
N ARG A 186 1.58 2.40 -15.86
CA ARG A 186 1.86 3.34 -16.95
C ARG A 186 1.82 2.54 -18.25
N PRO A 187 0.89 2.83 -19.18
CA PRO A 187 0.99 2.24 -20.51
C PRO A 187 2.38 2.62 -21.04
N GLY A 188 3.11 1.62 -21.55
CA GLY A 188 4.43 1.83 -22.11
C GLY A 188 4.36 3.03 -23.06
N SER A 189 5.20 4.03 -22.83
CA SER A 189 5.29 5.25 -23.62
C SER A 189 5.90 4.97 -25.01
N ALA A 190 5.43 3.92 -25.68
CA ALA A 190 5.73 3.58 -27.06
C ALA A 190 4.93 4.44 -28.05
N GLU A 191 4.00 5.27 -27.56
CA GLU A 191 3.36 6.35 -28.34
C GLU A 191 3.98 7.70 -27.96
N ARG A 192 5.21 7.93 -28.42
CA ARG A 192 5.62 9.26 -28.85
C ARG A 192 6.00 9.13 -30.33
N PRO A 193 5.14 9.59 -31.26
CA PRO A 193 5.53 9.69 -32.67
C PRO A 193 6.70 10.65 -32.87
#